data_AF-A0A950YMI7-F1
#
_entry.id   AF-A0A950YMI7-F1
#
_cell.length_a   1.000
_cell.length_b   1.000
_cell.length_c   1.000
_cell.angle_alpha   90.00
_cell.angle_beta   90.00
_cell.angle_gamma   90.00
#
_symmetry.space_group_name_H-M   'P 1'
#
loop_
_entity.id
_entity.type
_entity.pdbx_description
1 polymer ?
#
loop_
_entity_poly.entity_id
_entity_poly.type
_entity_poly.pdbx_seq_one_letter_code
_entity_poly.pdbx_strand_id
1 'polypeptide(L)' 'MSGFEPGQAIELKITPDPFVTVRYAGASGDFNPIHIDEEFAKQVGLPGRILHGLWTMAQVARAHT' A
#
# COMPACT_ATOMS: atom_id res chain seq x y z
N MET A 1 -16.32 -15.78 -11.14
CA MET A 1 -16.72 -14.44 -10.67
C MET A 1 -17.33 -14.65 -9.30
N SER A 2 -16.71 -14.06 -8.27
CA SER A 2 -17.07 -14.21 -6.87
C SER A 2 -18.54 -13.82 -6.61
N GLY A 3 -19.23 -14.61 -5.80
CA GLY A 3 -20.63 -14.42 -5.41
C GLY A 3 -20.78 -13.34 -4.34
N PHE A 4 -20.49 -12.09 -4.70
CA PHE A 4 -20.73 -10.95 -3.83
C PHE A 4 -22.13 -10.41 -4.05
N GLU A 5 -22.85 -10.19 -2.94
CA GLU A 5 -24.18 -9.58 -2.98
C GLU A 5 -24.10 -8.07 -2.68
N PRO A 6 -25.00 -7.23 -3.24
CA PRO A 6 -25.06 -5.81 -2.91
C PRO A 6 -25.21 -5.58 -1.40
N GLY A 7 -24.35 -4.73 -0.83
CA GLY A 7 -24.33 -4.46 0.61
C GLY A 7 -23.47 -5.41 1.44
N GLN A 8 -22.86 -6.42 0.82
CA GLN A 8 -21.89 -7.28 1.51
C GLN A 8 -20.61 -6.51 1.86
N ALA A 9 -20.25 -6.52 3.14
CA ALA A 9 -18.98 -5.97 3.61
C ALA A 9 -17.87 -7.02 3.55
N ILE A 10 -16.66 -6.59 3.22
CA ILE A 10 -15.46 -7.42 3.23
C ILE A 10 -14.47 -6.77 4.18
N GLU A 11 -14.01 -7.51 5.19
CA GLU A 11 -12.93 -7.08 6.07
C GLU A 11 -11.62 -7.69 5.57
N LEU A 12 -10.62 -6.84 5.34
CA LEU A 12 -9.28 -7.25 4.93
C LEU A 12 -8.26 -6.70 5.93
N LYS A 13 -7.58 -7.60 6.64
CA LYS A 13 -6.50 -7.23 7.56
C LYS A 13 -5.18 -7.79 7.06
N ILE A 14 -4.25 -6.90 6.74
CA ILE A 14 -2.93 -7.26 6.23
C ILE A 14 -1.89 -6.47 7.01
N THR A 15 -0.85 -7.16 7.46
CA THR A 15 0.33 -6.54 8.09
C THR A 15 1.47 -6.55 7.08
N PRO A 16 1.79 -5.42 6.44
CA PRO A 16 2.96 -5.31 5.57
C PRO A 16 4.26 -5.38 6.38
N ASP A 17 5.30 -5.99 5.80
CA ASP A 17 6.66 -5.85 6.33
C ASP A 17 7.28 -4.50 5.91
N PRO A 18 8.29 -3.99 6.64
CA PRO A 18 8.87 -2.68 6.37
C PRO A 18 9.51 -2.50 4.99
N PHE A 19 9.88 -3.58 4.30
CA PHE A 19 10.57 -3.52 3.00
C PHE A 19 9.62 -3.51 1.81
N VAL A 20 8.31 -3.68 2.04
CA VAL A 20 7.34 -3.68 0.94
C VAL A 20 7.28 -2.33 0.22
N THR A 21 7.62 -1.21 0.89
CA THR A 21 7.71 0.11 0.25
C THR A 21 8.78 0.12 -0.85
N VAL A 22 9.94 -0.46 -0.57
CA VAL A 22 11.08 -0.55 -1.51
C VAL A 22 10.77 -1.51 -2.65
N ARG A 23 10.20 -2.68 -2.33
CA ARG A 23 9.82 -3.66 -3.36
C ARG A 23 8.73 -3.13 -4.28
N TYR A 24 7.73 -2.44 -3.73
CA TYR A 24 6.66 -1.85 -4.54
C TYR A 24 7.18 -0.70 -5.39
N ALA A 25 8.05 0.17 -4.87
CA ALA A 25 8.71 1.21 -5.68
C ALA A 25 9.44 0.61 -6.89
N GLY A 26 10.18 -0.49 -6.70
CA GLY A 26 10.84 -1.19 -7.80
C GLY A 26 9.87 -1.81 -8.81
N ALA A 27 8.71 -2.29 -8.36
CA ALA A 27 7.71 -2.90 -9.24
C ALA A 27 6.84 -1.87 -9.99
N SER A 28 6.49 -0.76 -9.33
CA SER A 28 5.61 0.29 -9.88
C SER A 28 6.36 1.37 -10.65
N GLY A 29 7.67 1.52 -10.39
CA GLY A 29 8.46 2.65 -10.87
C GLY A 29 8.22 3.95 -10.09
N ASP A 30 7.40 3.91 -9.02
CA ASP A 30 7.16 5.05 -8.14
C ASP A 30 8.21 5.11 -7.03
N PHE A 31 9.26 5.89 -7.29
CA PHE A 31 10.35 6.17 -6.35
C PHE A 31 10.16 7.48 -5.59
N ASN A 32 8.92 7.95 -5.36
CA ASN A 32 8.69 9.14 -4.55
C ASN A 32 9.37 8.98 -3.17
N PRO A 33 10.26 9.92 -2.75
CA PRO A 33 11.02 9.80 -1.51
C PRO A 33 10.18 9.59 -0.25
N ILE A 34 8.92 10.05 -0.21
CA ILE A 34 8.02 9.81 0.92
C ILE A 34 7.78 8.32 1.23
N HIS A 35 8.05 7.43 0.26
CA HIS A 35 7.87 5.99 0.40
C HIS A 35 9.16 5.24 0.78
N ILE A 36 10.33 5.79 0.44
CA ILE A 36 11.61 5.06 0.49
C ILE A 36 12.67 5.73 1.37
N ASP A 37 12.52 7.00 1.69
CA ASP A 37 13.43 7.78 2.53
C ASP A 37 12.73 8.23 3.82
N GLU A 38 13.25 7.75 4.95
CA GLU A 38 12.72 8.01 6.28
C GLU A 38 12.86 9.47 6.71
N GLU A 39 13.98 10.10 6.38
CA GLU A 39 14.28 11.46 6.79
C GLU A 39 13.52 12.45 5.92
N PHE A 40 13.44 12.20 4.60
CA PHE A 40 12.63 13.02 3.71
C PHE A 40 11.15 12.98 4.11
N ALA A 41 10.59 11.80 4.41
CA ALA A 41 9.20 11.67 4.83
C ALA A 41 8.90 12.50 6.09
N LYS A 42 9.81 12.47 7.08
CA LYS A 42 9.69 13.31 8.29
C LYS A 42 9.82 14.80 7.99
N GLN A 43 10.73 15.20 7.11
CA GLN A 43 10.90 16.61 6.72
C GLN A 43 9.64 17.21 6.09
N VAL A 44 8.86 16.41 5.37
CA VAL A 44 7.58 16.84 4.79
C VAL A 44 6.37 16.67 5.74
N GLY A 45 6.61 16.34 7.02
CA GLY A 45 5.60 16.30 8.07
C GLY A 45 4.90 14.94 8.27
N LEU A 46 5.42 13.86 7.67
CA LEU A 46 4.92 12.51 7.92
C LEU A 46 5.63 11.89 9.14
N PRO A 47 5.02 10.90 9.83
CA PRO A 47 5.66 10.23 10.97
C PRO A 47 6.88 9.37 10.61
N GLY A 48 7.06 9.07 9.32
CA GLY A 48 8.08 8.20 8.75
C GLY A 48 7.67 7.83 7.32
N ARG A 49 8.35 6.87 6.69
CA ARG A 49 7.94 6.38 5.36
C ARG A 49 6.53 5.83 5.39
N ILE A 50 5.75 6.18 4.39
CA ILE A 50 4.40 5.64 4.19
C ILE A 50 4.38 4.70 2.99
N LEU A 51 3.49 3.73 2.99
CA LEU A 51 3.33 2.80 1.88
C LEU A 51 2.53 3.43 0.74
N HIS A 52 2.81 3.05 -0.51
CA HIS A 52 2.11 3.57 -1.69
C HIS A 52 0.60 3.30 -1.61
N GLY A 53 -0.22 4.31 -1.87
CA GLY A 53 -1.69 4.15 -1.87
C GLY A 53 -2.16 3.08 -2.86
N LEU A 54 -1.51 2.97 -4.02
CA LEU A 54 -1.83 1.96 -5.03
C LEU A 54 -1.45 0.53 -4.59
N TRP A 55 -0.50 0.35 -3.66
CA TRP A 55 -0.29 -0.95 -3.04
C TRP A 55 -1.52 -1.37 -2.24
N THR A 56 -2.09 -0.46 -1.43
CA THR A 56 -3.31 -0.73 -0.65
C THR A 56 -4.47 -1.11 -1.56
N MET A 57 -4.66 -0.39 -2.67
CA MET A 57 -5.69 -0.73 -3.68
C MET A 57 -5.44 -2.10 -4.32
N ALA A 58 -4.19 -2.46 -4.59
CA ALA A 58 -3.84 -3.78 -5.12
C ALA A 58 -4.18 -4.91 -4.14
N GLN A 59 -4.09 -4.67 -2.81
CA GLN A 59 -4.53 -5.65 -1.83
C GLN A 59 -6.03 -5.93 -1.91
N VAL A 60 -6.84 -4.89 -2.13
CA VAL A 60 -8.29 -5.02 -2.33
C VAL A 60 -8.59 -5.79 -3.62
N ALA A 61 -7.92 -5.44 -4.72
CA ALA A 61 -8.06 -6.16 -5.99
C ALA A 61 -7.70 -7.64 -5.85
N ARG A 62 -6.59 -7.97 -5.16
CA ARG A 62 -6.20 -9.36 -4.88
C ARG A 62 -7.23 -10.09 -4.03
N ALA A 63 -7.86 -9.43 -3.06
CA ALA A 63 -8.90 -10.07 -2.25
C ALA A 63 -10.18 -10.40 -3.05
N HIS A 64 -10.38 -9.72 -4.19
CA HIS A 64 -11.52 -9.93 -5.07
C HIS A 64 -11.30 -11.05 -6.10
N THR A 65 -10.08 -11.23 -6.60
CA THR A 65 -9.72 -12.21 -7.64
C THR A 65 -9.30 -13.55 -7.07
#